data_AF-A0A5W1RFP9-F1
#
_entry.id   AF-A0A5W1RFP9-F1
#
_cell.length_a   1.000
_cell.length_b   1.000
_cell.length_c   1.000
_cell.angle_alpha   90.00
_cell.angle_beta   90.00
_cell.angle_gamma   90.00
#
_symmetry.space_group_name_H-M   'P 1'
#
loop_
_entity.id
_entity.type
_entity.pdbx_description
1 polymer ?
#
loop_
_entity_poly.entity_id
_entity_poly.type
_entity_poly.pdbx_seq_one_letter_code
_entity_poly.pdbx_strand_id
1 'polypeptide(L)' 'LTVNSLADSVFSGEFGAEGETGGLLKTGAASFTLAGQNNYTGDTTVSAGKLSLSGDSNIEKSGNVRLNRDATLDISATT' A
#
# COMPACT_ATOMS: atom_id res chain seq x y z
N LEU A 1 -2.32 5.31 -7.02
CA LEU A 1 -3.43 4.34 -6.82
C LEU A 1 -4.26 4.77 -5.62
N THR A 2 -5.58 4.91 -5.80
CA THR A 2 -6.50 5.12 -4.67
C THR A 2 -7.29 3.85 -4.42
N VAL A 3 -7.25 3.34 -3.20
CA VAL A 3 -7.96 2.14 -2.78
C VAL A 3 -9.05 2.52 -1.79
N ASN A 4 -10.30 2.43 -2.22
CA ASN A 4 -11.49 2.69 -1.41
C ASN A 4 -12.41 1.46 -1.41
N SER A 5 -11.90 0.31 -0.96
CA SER A 5 -12.67 -0.91 -0.88
C SER A 5 -13.38 -1.04 0.47
N LEU A 6 -14.61 -1.56 0.44
CA LEU A 6 -15.41 -1.95 1.62
C LEU A 6 -15.28 -3.45 1.94
N ALA A 7 -14.57 -4.21 1.11
CA ALA A 7 -14.24 -5.61 1.33
C ALA A 7 -12.72 -5.82 1.23
N ASP A 8 -12.22 -6.87 1.87
CA ASP A 8 -10.79 -7.19 1.80
C ASP A 8 -10.36 -7.45 0.35
N SER A 9 -9.16 -7.02 -0.02
CA SER A 9 -8.68 -7.13 -1.39
C SER A 9 -7.17 -7.34 -1.43
N VAL A 10 -6.70 -8.07 -2.44
CA VAL A 10 -5.28 -8.34 -2.68
C VAL A 10 -4.90 -7.78 -4.04
N PHE A 11 -3.82 -7.01 -4.10
CA PHE A 11 -3.18 -6.61 -5.33
C PHE A 11 -1.83 -7.31 -5.47
N SER A 12 -1.75 -8.23 -6.44
CA SER A 12 -0.56 -9.02 -6.74
C SER A 12 0.17 -8.58 -8.01
N GLY A 13 -0.26 -7.47 -8.62
CA GLY A 13 0.37 -6.92 -9.82
C GLY A 13 1.53 -5.97 -9.50
N GLU A 14 2.19 -5.46 -10.54
CA GLU A 14 3.16 -4.38 -10.39
C GLU A 14 2.44 -3.03 -10.24
N PHE A 15 2.80 -2.24 -9.21
CA PHE A 15 2.33 -0.86 -9.08
C PHE A 15 3.47 0.13 -9.28
N GLY A 16 3.32 0.96 -10.32
CA GLY A 16 4.29 1.95 -10.75
C GLY A 16 5.41 1.33 -11.58
N ALA A 17 5.75 1.96 -12.70
CA ALA A 17 6.97 1.65 -13.44
C ALA A 17 8.19 2.34 -12.80
N GLU A 18 9.41 1.88 -13.14
CA GLU A 18 10.66 2.49 -12.67
C GLU A 18 10.69 4.00 -12.94
N GLY A 19 10.78 4.78 -11.86
CA GLY A 19 10.85 6.25 -11.92
C GLY A 19 9.49 6.97 -11.91
N GLU A 20 8.37 6.26 -11.82
CA GLU A 20 7.06 6.91 -11.66
C GLU A 20 6.85 7.43 -10.23
N THR A 21 6.41 8.68 -10.11
CA THR A 21 6.13 9.36 -8.84
C THR A 21 4.72 9.12 -8.31
N GLY A 22 4.00 8.14 -8.85
CA GLY A 22 2.67 7.77 -8.36
C GLY A 22 2.72 7.37 -6.88
N GLY A 23 1.67 7.68 -6.11
CA GLY A 23 1.57 7.31 -4.70
C GLY A 23 0.41 6.34 -4.43
N LEU A 24 0.42 5.70 -3.27
CA LEU A 24 -0.68 4.86 -2.79
C LEU A 24 -1.52 5.64 -1.77
N LEU A 25 -2.82 5.76 -2.00
CA LEU A 25 -3.79 6.33 -1.08
C LEU A 25 -4.85 5.29 -0.70
N LYS A 26 -4.84 4.83 0.53
CA LYS A 26 -5.78 3.84 1.06
C LYS A 26 -6.80 4.52 1.97
N THR A 27 -8.06 4.61 1.54
CA THR A 27 -9.15 5.30 2.26
C THR A 27 -10.30 4.39 2.67
N GLY A 28 -10.39 3.16 2.13
CA GLY A 28 -11.44 2.21 2.48
C GLY A 28 -11.28 1.63 3.88
N ALA A 29 -12.36 1.20 4.54
CA ALA A 29 -12.30 0.64 5.90
C ALA A 29 -11.75 -0.79 5.96
N ALA A 30 -11.83 -1.55 4.86
CA ALA A 30 -11.39 -2.94 4.79
C ALA A 30 -9.86 -3.08 4.71
N SER A 31 -9.34 -4.31 4.72
CA SER A 31 -7.93 -4.59 4.54
C SER A 31 -7.54 -4.60 3.06
N PHE A 32 -6.39 -4.03 2.74
CA PHE A 32 -5.78 -4.14 1.42
C PHE A 32 -4.40 -4.74 1.55
N THR A 33 -4.18 -5.88 0.89
CA THR A 33 -2.88 -6.53 0.84
C THR A 33 -2.17 -6.16 -0.44
N LEU A 34 -0.99 -5.55 -0.30
CA LEU A 34 -0.08 -5.24 -1.38
C LEU A 34 0.97 -6.37 -1.46
N ALA A 35 0.82 -7.24 -2.46
CA ALA A 35 1.54 -8.50 -2.59
C ALA A 35 2.43 -8.60 -3.84
N GLY A 36 2.29 -7.68 -4.78
CA GLY A 36 3.15 -7.62 -5.96
C GLY A 36 4.35 -6.70 -5.75
N GLN A 37 5.29 -6.71 -6.69
CA GLN A 37 6.47 -5.85 -6.69
C GLN A 37 6.05 -4.42 -7.06
N ASN A 38 6.35 -3.41 -6.23
CA ASN A 38 5.90 -2.05 -6.49
C ASN A 38 7.06 -1.07 -6.60
N ASN A 39 7.11 -0.33 -7.71
CA ASN A 39 8.25 0.53 -8.07
C ASN A 39 7.90 2.01 -8.04
N TYR A 40 6.71 2.34 -7.56
CA TYR A 40 6.28 3.72 -7.34
C TYR A 40 7.13 4.45 -6.30
N THR A 41 7.41 5.72 -6.57
CA THR A 41 8.25 6.57 -5.71
C THR A 41 7.49 7.67 -4.97
N GLY A 42 6.19 7.81 -5.23
CA GLY A 42 5.32 8.73 -4.50
C GLY A 42 5.00 8.24 -3.08
N ASP A 43 4.27 9.08 -2.34
CA ASP A 43 3.93 8.80 -0.94
C ASP A 43 2.93 7.65 -0.79
N THR A 44 3.04 6.92 0.31
CA THR A 44 2.06 5.95 0.80
C THR A 44 1.25 6.58 1.92
N THR A 45 -0.04 6.80 1.72
CA THR A 45 -0.95 7.33 2.74
C THR A 45 -2.05 6.31 3.03
N VAL A 46 -2.15 5.90 4.30
CA VAL A 46 -3.22 5.04 4.79
C VAL A 46 -4.10 5.88 5.71
N SER A 47 -5.26 6.26 5.19
CA SER A 47 -6.23 7.10 5.89
C SER A 47 -7.21 6.32 6.75
N ALA A 48 -7.51 5.06 6.38
CA ALA A 48 -8.39 4.18 7.14
C ALA A 48 -8.15 2.69 6.83
N GLY A 49 -8.57 1.85 7.78
CA GLY A 49 -8.51 0.39 7.64
C GLY A 49 -7.08 -0.13 7.74
N LYS A 50 -6.81 -1.23 7.05
CA LYS A 50 -5.50 -1.91 7.10
C LYS A 50 -4.82 -1.92 5.73
N LEU A 51 -3.55 -1.56 5.68
CA LEU A 51 -2.63 -1.86 4.58
C LEU A 51 -1.71 -2.99 5.05
N SER A 52 -1.81 -4.17 4.45
CA SER A 52 -0.90 -5.28 4.71
C SER A 52 0.13 -5.37 3.59
N LEU A 53 1.39 -5.53 3.94
CA LEU A 53 2.47 -5.79 2.99
C LEU A 53 2.82 -7.27 3.05
N SER A 54 2.96 -7.91 1.89
CA SER A 54 3.36 -9.32 1.81
C SER A 54 4.33 -9.54 0.65
N GLY A 55 5.38 -10.33 0.85
CA GLY A 55 6.43 -10.53 -0.14
C GLY A 55 7.58 -9.50 -0.05
N ASP A 56 8.47 -9.52 -1.02
CA ASP A 56 9.84 -8.97 -0.91
C ASP A 56 9.98 -7.47 -1.30
N SER A 57 9.00 -6.88 -1.99
CA SER A 57 9.13 -5.52 -2.53
C SER A 57 7.80 -4.76 -2.59
N ASN A 58 7.48 -4.02 -1.53
CA ASN A 58 6.11 -3.51 -1.34
C ASN A 58 6.03 -1.98 -1.37
N ILE A 59 6.84 -1.31 -0.55
CA ILE A 59 6.82 0.16 -0.42
C ILE A 59 8.23 0.75 -0.27
N GLU A 60 9.31 -0.03 -0.45
CA GLU A 60 10.67 0.43 -0.18
C GLU A 60 11.12 1.61 -1.04
N LYS A 61 10.59 1.72 -2.26
CA LYS A 61 10.86 2.84 -3.17
C LYS A 61 9.96 4.05 -2.93
N SER A 62 8.91 3.90 -2.12
CA SER A 62 7.96 4.99 -1.82
C SER A 62 8.65 6.09 -1.01
N GLY A 63 8.13 7.31 -1.13
CA GLY A 63 8.64 8.47 -0.39
C GLY A 63 8.27 8.40 1.09
N ASN A 64 7.23 9.12 1.49
CA ASN A 64 6.77 9.15 2.87
C ASN A 64 5.67 8.11 3.10
N VAL A 65 5.71 7.44 4.24
CA VAL A 65 4.62 6.60 4.75
C VAL A 65 3.83 7.37 5.81
N ARG A 66 2.56 7.65 5.56
CA ARG A 66 1.65 8.35 6.48
C ARG A 66 0.51 7.44 6.92
N LEU A 67 0.29 7.37 8.22
CA LEU A 67 -0.77 6.60 8.86
C LEU A 67 -1.66 7.56 9.66
N ASN A 68 -2.95 7.56 9.35
CA ASN A 68 -3.95 8.26 10.16
C ASN A 68 -4.29 7.43 11.42
N ARG A 69 -4.99 8.06 12.39
CA ARG A 69 -5.31 7.47 13.69
C ARG A 69 -6.01 6.10 13.62
N ASP A 70 -6.86 5.91 12.62
CA ASP A 70 -7.68 4.70 12.44
C ASP A 70 -7.11 3.75 11.37
N ALA A 71 -5.85 3.97 10.98
CA ALA A 71 -5.15 3.17 10.00
C ALA A 71 -4.14 2.23 10.66
N THR A 72 -4.03 1.02 10.11
CA THR A 72 -3.00 0.05 10.48
C THR A 72 -2.13 -0.24 9.26
N LEU A 73 -0.82 -0.17 9.44
CA LEU A 73 0.16 -0.74 8.52
C LEU A 73 0.63 -2.06 9.13
N ASP A 74 0.44 -3.15 8.40
CA ASP A 74 0.89 -4.48 8.80
C ASP A 74 2.04 -4.92 7.90
N ILE A 75 3.19 -5.13 8.53
CA ILE A 75 4.43 -5.61 7.91
C ILE A 75 4.79 -7.02 8.39
N SER A 76 3.95 -7.68 9.20
CA SER A 76 4.30 -8.97 9.80
C SER A 76 4.41 -10.10 8.79
N ALA A 77 3.94 -9.90 7.55
CA ALA A 77 3.97 -10.86 6.47
C ALA A 77 5.05 -10.55 5.41
N THR A 78 5.94 -9.58 5.66
CA THR A 78 7.12 -9.32 4.82
C THR A 78 8.27 -10.23 5.24
N THR A 79 9.02 -10.77 4.28
CA THR A 79 10.16 -11.69 4.49
C THR A 79 11.52 -11.01 4.36
#